data_AF-A0A9E5QJF5-F1
#
_entry.id   AF-A0A9E5QJF5-F1
#
_cell.length_a   1.000
_cell.length_b   1.000
_cell.length_c   1.000
_cell.angle_alpha   90.00
_cell.angle_beta   90.00
_cell.angle_gamma   90.00
#
_symmetry.space_group_name_H-M   'P 1'
#
loop_
_entity.id
_entity.type
_entity.pdbx_description
1 polymer ?
#
loop_
_entity_poly.entity_id
_entity_poly.type
_entity_poly.pdbx_seq_one_letter_code
_entity_poly.pdbx_strand_id
1 'polypeptide(L)'
;MILTPCNCNRSLAFLAGLFATMAACVLVAEDACRDGGGRVSDAAWACVLASGASASLWSFVSPGAMALAALVIGVPVALVVNALGKRFIVACGLPAN
;
A
#
# COMPACT_ATOMS: atom_id res chain seq x y z
N MET A 1 -0.43 24.75 -27.46
CA MET A 1 0.05 24.01 -26.27
C MET A 1 -0.67 22.67 -26.24
N ILE A 2 0.07 21.57 -26.28
CA ILE A 2 -0.48 20.21 -26.28
C ILE A 2 -0.98 19.94 -24.86
N LEU A 3 -2.30 19.99 -24.65
CA LEU A 3 -2.92 19.44 -23.44
C LEU A 3 -2.80 17.92 -23.51
N THR A 4 -1.72 17.37 -22.98
CA THR A 4 -1.71 15.96 -22.59
C THR A 4 -2.72 15.81 -21.46
N PRO A 5 -3.75 14.94 -21.59
CA PRO A 5 -4.63 14.66 -20.46
C PRO A 5 -3.73 14.17 -19.32
N CYS A 6 -3.84 14.81 -18.16
CA CYS A 6 -2.99 14.59 -16.99
C CYS A 6 -3.12 13.14 -16.48
N ASN A 7 -2.40 12.21 -17.11
CA ASN A 7 -2.27 10.81 -16.70
C ASN A 7 -1.49 10.70 -15.37
N CYS A 8 -0.88 11.80 -14.92
CA CYS A 8 -0.17 11.93 -13.64
C CYS A 8 -1.06 11.56 -12.43
N ASN A 9 -2.35 11.90 -12.46
CA ASN A 9 -3.28 11.54 -11.37
C ASN A 9 -3.53 10.02 -11.29
N ARG A 10 -3.58 9.34 -12.43
CA ARG A 10 -3.73 7.87 -12.47
C ARG A 10 -2.47 7.17 -11.98
N SER A 11 -1.29 7.72 -12.30
CA SER A 11 -0.01 7.26 -11.77
C SER A 11 0.09 7.42 -10.25
N LEU A 12 -0.34 8.56 -9.70
CA LEU A 12 -0.36 8.79 -8.25
C LEU A 12 -1.36 7.87 -7.52
N ALA A 13 -2.56 7.66 -8.07
CA ALA A 13 -3.54 6.74 -7.51
C ALA A 13 -3.02 5.30 -7.47
N PHE A 14 -2.32 4.86 -8.52
CA PHE A 14 -1.70 3.54 -8.58
C PHE A 14 -0.56 3.39 -7.58
N LEU A 15 0.34 4.37 -7.50
CA LEU A 15 1.43 4.39 -6.53
C LEU A 15 0.89 4.37 -5.09
N ALA A 16 -0.08 5.22 -4.77
CA ALA A 16 -0.70 5.27 -3.45
C ALA A 16 -1.37 3.93 -3.08
N GLY A 17 -2.10 3.32 -4.02
CA GLY A 17 -2.69 1.99 -3.82
C GLY A 17 -1.64 0.90 -3.58
N LEU A 18 -0.53 0.94 -4.32
CA LEU A 18 0.57 -0.02 -4.18
C LEU A 18 1.27 0.11 -2.82
N PHE A 19 1.58 1.35 -2.39
CA PHE A 19 2.16 1.60 -1.07
C PHE A 19 1.21 1.20 0.07
N ALA A 20 -0.08 1.51 -0.05
CA ALA A 20 -1.08 1.14 0.95
C ALA A 20 -1.22 -0.39 1.06
N THR A 21 -1.16 -1.10 -0.07
CA THR A 21 -1.17 -2.57 -0.10
C THR A 21 0.07 -3.13 0.60
N MET A 22 1.26 -2.61 0.29
CA MET A 22 2.50 -3.07 0.94
C MET A 22 2.48 -2.81 2.44
N ALA A 23 2.03 -1.64 2.88
CA ALA A 23 1.89 -1.32 4.30
C ALA A 23 0.93 -2.29 5.02
N ALA A 24 -0.22 -2.58 4.42
CA ALA A 24 -1.18 -3.53 4.97
C ALA A 24 -0.58 -4.94 5.11
N CYS A 25 0.17 -5.38 4.10
CA CYS A 25 0.82 -6.68 4.15
C CYS A 25 1.91 -6.78 5.23
N VAL A 26 2.64 -5.70 5.48
CA VAL A 26 3.61 -5.64 6.58
C VAL A 26 2.89 -5.79 7.92
N LEU A 27 1.78 -5.08 8.14
CA LEU A 27 1.00 -5.21 9.37
C LEU A 27 0.49 -6.64 9.59
N VAL A 28 0.01 -7.30 8.54
CA VAL A 28 -0.42 -8.71 8.62
C VAL A 28 0.75 -9.64 8.96
N ALA A 29 1.93 -9.40 8.39
CA ALA A 29 3.12 -10.19 8.70
C ALA A 29 3.60 -9.98 10.14
N GLU A 30 3.50 -8.76 10.67
CA GLU A 30 3.86 -8.42 12.04
C GLU A 30 2.91 -9.05 13.06
N ASP A 31 1.60 -9.05 12.78
CA ASP A 31 0.62 -9.75 13.62
C ASP A 31 0.87 -11.25 13.61
N ALA A 32 1.09 -11.86 12.45
CA ALA A 32 1.43 -13.28 12.35
C ALA A 32 2.72 -13.63 13.13
N CYS A 33 3.70 -12.72 13.13
CA CYS A 33 4.93 -12.88 13.92
C CYS A 33 4.65 -12.82 15.43
N ARG A 34 3.83 -11.87 15.88
CA ARG A 34 3.42 -11.73 17.29
C ARG A 34 2.59 -12.91 17.77
N ASP A 35 1.66 -13.38 16.95
CA ASP A 35 0.83 -14.56 17.23
C ASP A 35 1.69 -15.82 17.38
N GLY A 36 2.81 -15.89 16.65
CA GLY A 36 3.82 -16.94 16.80
C GLY A 36 4.72 -16.80 18.04
N GLY A 37 4.48 -15.80 18.90
CA GLY A 37 5.32 -15.51 20.08
C GLY A 37 6.67 -14.88 19.73
N GLY A 38 6.82 -14.36 18.51
CA GLY A 38 8.03 -13.71 18.03
C GLY A 38 8.07 -12.20 18.31
N ARG A 39 9.25 -11.60 18.11
CA ARG A 39 9.47 -10.16 18.15
C ARG A 39 9.84 -9.65 16.76
N VAL A 40 9.18 -8.59 16.33
CA VAL A 40 9.49 -7.89 15.09
C VAL A 40 10.76 -7.05 15.29
N SER A 41 11.70 -7.16 14.36
CA SER A 41 12.90 -6.32 14.32
C SER A 41 12.78 -5.29 13.20
N ASP A 42 12.65 -4.01 13.58
CA ASP A 42 12.46 -2.87 12.67
C ASP A 42 13.65 -2.65 11.72
N ALA A 43 14.84 -3.10 12.11
CA ALA A 43 16.07 -2.94 11.33
C ALA A 43 16.21 -3.97 10.18
N ALA A 44 15.57 -5.14 10.30
CA ALA A 44 15.79 -6.27 9.39
C ALA A 44 14.52 -6.79 8.72
N TRP A 45 13.35 -6.21 9.00
CA TRP A 45 12.07 -6.65 8.43
C TRP A 45 11.89 -8.16 8.66
N ALA A 46 12.30 -8.59 9.86
CA ALA A 46 12.42 -9.98 10.24
C ALA A 46 11.67 -10.22 11.54
N CYS A 47 11.02 -11.38 11.60
CA CYS A 47 10.45 -11.93 12.80
C CYS A 47 11.49 -12.79 13.51
N VAL A 48 11.82 -12.46 14.76
CA VAL A 48 12.63 -13.31 15.63
C VAL A 48 11.68 -14.16 16.47
N LEU A 49 11.60 -15.47 16.18
CA LEU A 49 10.74 -16.39 16.91
C LEU A 49 11.32 -16.70 18.30
N ALA A 50 10.47 -17.17 19.21
CA ALA A 50 10.87 -17.60 20.55
C ALA A 50 11.94 -18.72 20.57
N SER A 51 12.09 -19.46 19.46
CA SER A 51 13.13 -20.46 19.24
C SER A 51 14.52 -19.87 18.93
N GLY A 52 14.64 -18.54 18.80
CA GLY A 52 15.86 -17.85 18.38
C GLY A 52 16.08 -17.81 16.86
N ALA A 53 15.18 -18.40 16.07
CA ALA A 53 15.23 -18.35 14.61
C ALA A 53 14.73 -17.00 14.08
N SER A 54 15.42 -16.46 13.07
CA SER A 54 15.00 -15.27 12.32
C SER A 54 14.36 -15.68 10.99
N ALA A 55 13.11 -15.28 10.76
CA ALA A 55 12.41 -15.47 9.48
C ALA A 55 12.07 -14.10 8.87
N SER A 56 12.12 -14.00 7.54
CA SER A 56 11.69 -12.80 6.82
C SER A 56 10.19 -12.56 7.05
N LEU A 57 9.73 -11.34 7.34
CA LEU A 57 8.30 -11.04 7.45
C LEU A 57 7.52 -11.46 6.20
N TRP A 58 8.15 -11.36 5.03
CA TRP A 58 7.58 -11.78 3.75
C TRP A 58 7.25 -13.27 3.65
N SER A 59 7.86 -14.14 4.46
CA SER A 59 7.48 -15.57 4.48
C SER A 59 6.12 -15.81 5.14
N PHE A 60 5.65 -14.86 5.95
CA PHE A 60 4.32 -14.90 6.56
C PHE A 60 3.24 -14.29 5.67
N VAL A 61 3.64 -13.56 4.63
CA VAL A 61 2.71 -13.01 3.66
C VAL A 61 2.42 -14.04 2.58
N SER A 62 1.23 -14.64 2.61
CA SER A 62 0.77 -15.48 1.51
C SER A 62 0.39 -14.65 0.28
N PRO A 63 0.51 -15.20 -0.95
CA PRO A 63 0.01 -14.54 -2.16
C PRO A 63 -1.49 -14.20 -2.07
N GLY A 64 -2.27 -15.02 -1.34
CA GLY A 64 -3.68 -14.76 -1.07
C GLY A 64 -3.90 -13.53 -0.17
N ALA A 65 -3.07 -13.36 0.88
CA ALA A 65 -3.12 -12.19 1.75
C ALA A 65 -2.76 -10.90 0.99
N MET A 66 -1.77 -10.96 0.10
CA MET A 66 -1.43 -9.85 -0.81
C MET A 66 -2.59 -9.45 -1.71
N ALA A 67 -3.26 -10.44 -2.32
CA ALA A 67 -4.42 -10.18 -3.17
C ALA A 67 -5.58 -9.56 -2.39
N LEU A 68 -5.85 -10.06 -1.18
CA LEU A 68 -6.86 -9.50 -0.28
C LEU A 68 -6.52 -8.07 0.15
N ALA A 69 -5.28 -7.81 0.56
CA ALA A 69 -4.83 -6.46 0.93
C ALA A 69 -4.95 -5.48 -0.25
N ALA A 70 -4.59 -5.92 -1.46
CA ALA A 70 -4.75 -5.11 -2.67
C ALA A 70 -6.22 -4.78 -2.93
N LEU A 71 -7.13 -5.74 -2.75
CA LEU A 71 -8.54 -5.58 -3.06
C LEU A 71 -9.29 -4.78 -1.98
N VAL A 72 -8.98 -5.02 -0.71
CA VAL A 72 -9.65 -4.40 0.45
C VAL A 72 -9.09 -3.02 0.77
N ILE A 73 -7.80 -2.78 0.54
CA ILE A 73 -7.13 -1.51 0.92
C ILE A 73 -6.60 -0.78 -0.32
N GLY A 74 -5.85 -1.47 -1.18
CA GLY A 74 -5.25 -0.85 -2.38
C GLY A 74 -6.28 -0.26 -3.34
N VAL A 75 -7.35 -1.00 -3.67
CA VAL A 75 -8.40 -0.56 -4.60
C VAL A 75 -9.20 0.62 -4.05
N PRO A 76 -9.71 0.61 -2.81
CA PRO A 76 -10.39 1.78 -2.25
C PRO A 76 -9.51 3.02 -2.17
N VAL A 77 -8.24 2.88 -1.75
CA VAL A 77 -7.30 4.01 -1.72
C VAL A 77 -7.07 4.56 -3.12
N ALA A 78 -6.86 3.70 -4.11
CA ALA A 78 -6.70 4.13 -5.50
C ALA A 78 -7.97 4.83 -6.03
N LEU A 79 -9.17 4.33 -5.70
CA LEU A 79 -10.44 4.95 -6.09
C LEU A 79 -10.64 6.31 -5.41
N VAL A 80 -10.33 6.44 -4.11
CA VAL A 80 -10.43 7.70 -3.37
C VAL A 80 -9.46 8.74 -3.90
N VAL A 81 -8.19 8.39 -4.10
CA VAL A 81 -7.18 9.30 -4.67
C VAL A 81 -7.58 9.72 -6.09
N ASN A 82 -8.06 8.78 -6.91
CA ASN A 82 -8.55 9.09 -8.26
C ASN A 82 -9.79 10.01 -8.23
N ALA A 83 -10.74 9.76 -7.32
CA ALA A 83 -11.95 10.60 -7.16
C ALA A 83 -11.62 11.99 -6.64
N LEU A 84 -10.71 12.12 -5.67
CA LEU A 84 -10.21 13.39 -5.15
C LEU A 84 -9.44 14.14 -6.24
N GLY A 85 -8.53 13.48 -6.95
CA GLY A 85 -7.79 14.11 -8.04
C GLY A 85 -8.70 14.57 -9.19
N LYS A 86 -9.79 13.84 -9.49
CA LYS A 86 -10.83 14.31 -10.41
C LYS A 86 -11.55 15.55 -9.87
N ARG A 87 -11.87 15.59 -8.57
CA ARG A 87 -12.46 16.77 -7.93
C ARG A 87 -11.51 17.97 -7.93
N PHE A 88 -10.20 17.75 -7.76
CA PHE A 88 -9.20 18.80 -7.86
C PHE A 88 -8.99 19.29 -9.30
N ILE A 89 -9.17 18.48 -10.34
CA ILE A 89 -9.18 18.98 -11.74
C ILE A 89 -10.45 19.79 -12.05
N VAL A 90 -11.59 19.40 -11.49
CA VAL A 90 -12.84 20.17 -11.60
C VAL A 90 -12.80 21.47 -10.76
N ALA A 91 -12.08 21.47 -9.63
CA ALA A 91 -11.85 22.65 -8.79
C ALA A 91 -10.73 23.54 -9.31
N CYS A 92 -9.69 22.96 -9.92
CA CYS A 92 -8.69 23.64 -10.75
C CYS A 92 -9.19 23.75 -12.19
N GLY A 93 -10.44 24.21 -12.36
CA GLY A 93 -10.80 24.85 -13.61
C GLY A 93 -9.68 25.83 -13.95
N LEU A 94 -8.93 25.55 -15.00
CA LEU A 94 -8.15 26.59 -15.66
C LEU A 94 -9.18 27.47 -16.37
N PRO A 95 -9.51 28.62 -15.78
CA PRO A 95 -9.35 29.84 -16.52
C PRO A 95 -8.46 30.79 -15.71
N ALA A 96 -7.25 31.02 -16.21
CA ALA A 96 -6.50 32.21 -15.86
C ALA A 96 -5.51 32.51 -17.00
N ASN A 97 -6.04 33.13 -18.06
CA ASN A 97 -5.37 33.84 -19.16
C ASN A 97 -4.49 33.03 -20.13
#